data_AF-A0A5P8WG58-F1
#
_entry.id   AF-A0A5P8WG58-F1
#
_cell.length_a   1.000
_cell.length_b   1.000
_cell.length_c   1.000
_cell.angle_alpha   90.00
_cell.angle_beta   90.00
_cell.angle_gamma   90.00
#
_symmetry.space_group_name_H-M   'P 1'
#
loop_
_entity.id
_entity.type
_entity.pdbx_description
1 polymer ?
#
loop_
_entity_poly.entity_id
_entity_poly.type
_entity_poly.pdbx_seq_one_letter_code
_entity_poly.pdbx_strand_id
1 'polypeptide(L)'
;MSGKGFGQRQPTKIDKLVEDAVRYCHKRHPEALDQIFDNLPVKLNQQVVTGILAAFQGDIDTLSWFCGYMASEINRSEDNQKPHHPIAELSKTLITSGMEPFTDFMPYPGCRIVILNSEKFESLPQEVQAVVQQVFDIRESSPEEAHRVNNALLQELVVQE
;
A
#
# COMPACT_ATOMS: atom_id res chain seq x y z
N MET A 1 6.25 34.49 -18.67
CA MET A 1 7.37 33.53 -18.52
C MET A 1 7.81 33.55 -17.06
N SER A 2 7.32 32.63 -16.23
CA SER A 2 7.70 32.59 -14.81
C SER A 2 9.05 31.90 -14.66
N GLY A 3 10.00 32.63 -14.06
CA GLY A 3 11.36 32.20 -13.84
C GLY A 3 11.44 30.99 -12.90
N LYS A 4 12.18 29.97 -13.32
CA LYS A 4 12.66 28.90 -12.44
C LYS A 4 13.62 29.52 -11.42
N GLY A 5 13.27 29.46 -10.15
CA GLY A 5 14.14 29.90 -9.06
C GLY A 5 15.44 29.10 -9.04
N PHE A 6 16.57 29.80 -9.03
CA PHE A 6 17.87 29.21 -8.77
C PHE A 6 17.85 28.53 -7.39
N GLY A 7 18.02 27.21 -7.35
CA GLY A 7 18.14 26.43 -6.11
C GLY A 7 17.19 25.24 -5.97
N GLN A 8 16.17 25.10 -6.82
CA GLN A 8 15.33 23.89 -6.79
C GLN A 8 16.07 22.71 -7.44
N ARG A 9 16.30 21.65 -6.65
CA ARG A 9 16.82 20.37 -7.14
C ARG A 9 15.90 19.90 -8.27
N GLN A 10 16.47 19.60 -9.44
CA GLN A 10 15.65 19.08 -10.53
C GLN A 10 15.02 17.75 -10.09
N PRO A 11 13.71 17.54 -10.34
CA PRO A 11 13.05 16.28 -10.03
C PRO A 11 13.79 15.14 -10.71
N THR A 12 14.19 14.16 -9.92
CA THR A 12 14.76 12.92 -10.41
C THR A 12 13.71 12.12 -11.18
N LYS A 13 14.13 11.05 -11.86
CA LYS A 13 13.17 10.14 -12.51
C LYS A 13 12.21 9.51 -11.48
N ILE A 14 12.68 9.24 -10.26
CA ILE A 14 11.86 8.71 -9.18
C ILE A 14 10.87 9.74 -8.67
N ASP A 15 11.28 11.00 -8.49
CA ASP A 15 10.37 12.06 -8.04
C ASP A 15 9.17 12.20 -8.99
N LYS A 16 9.41 12.09 -10.30
CA LYS A 16 8.33 12.12 -11.30
C LYS A 16 7.41 10.90 -11.24
N LEU A 17 7.98 9.71 -11.03
CA LEU A 17 7.19 8.49 -10.87
C LEU A 17 6.32 8.55 -9.61
N VAL A 18 6.86 9.08 -8.51
CA VAL A 18 6.10 9.33 -7.28
C VAL A 18 4.98 10.34 -7.55
N GLU A 19 5.27 11.48 -8.20
CA GLU A 19 4.24 12.48 -8.56
C GLU A 19 3.13 11.88 -9.43
N ASP A 20 3.49 11.09 -10.44
CA ASP A 20 2.54 10.44 -11.34
C ASP A 20 1.69 9.40 -10.59
N ALA A 21 2.32 8.54 -9.78
CA ALA A 21 1.63 7.53 -8.98
C ALA A 21 0.70 8.17 -7.95
N VAL A 22 1.15 9.20 -7.22
CA VAL A 22 0.32 9.99 -6.30
C VAL A 22 -0.91 10.54 -7.02
N ARG A 23 -0.72 11.13 -8.20
CA ARG A 23 -1.82 11.66 -9.02
C ARG A 23 -2.81 10.55 -9.43
N TYR A 24 -2.33 9.37 -9.77
CA TYR A 24 -3.21 8.25 -10.16
C TYR A 24 -3.95 7.65 -8.97
N CYS A 25 -3.33 7.62 -7.78
CA CYS A 25 -4.02 7.26 -6.54
C CYS A 25 -5.17 8.23 -6.22
N HIS A 26 -4.96 9.55 -6.33
CA HIS A 26 -6.04 10.54 -6.15
C HIS A 26 -7.18 10.36 -7.17
N LYS A 27 -6.85 9.96 -8.40
CA LYS A 27 -7.83 9.67 -9.45
C LYS A 27 -8.46 8.28 -9.33
N ARG A 28 -7.98 7.45 -8.41
CA ARG A 28 -8.34 6.04 -8.24
C ARG A 28 -8.27 5.27 -9.55
N HIS A 29 -7.14 5.41 -10.26
CA HIS A 29 -6.94 4.85 -11.61
C HIS A 29 -5.93 3.68 -11.55
N PRO A 30 -6.39 2.45 -11.27
CA PRO A 30 -5.52 1.30 -11.07
C PRO A 30 -4.69 0.96 -12.31
N GLU A 31 -5.27 1.01 -13.52
CA GLU A 31 -4.56 0.64 -14.75
C GLU A 31 -3.38 1.57 -15.07
N ALA A 32 -3.42 2.81 -14.57
CA ALA A 32 -2.31 3.75 -14.71
C ALA A 32 -1.22 3.50 -13.65
N LEU A 33 -1.58 2.90 -12.52
CA LEU A 33 -0.62 2.42 -11.51
C LEU A 33 0.03 1.12 -11.96
N ASP A 34 -0.72 0.19 -12.58
CA ASP A 34 -0.18 -1.04 -13.16
C ASP A 34 0.96 -0.73 -14.14
N GLN A 35 0.76 0.25 -15.02
CA GLN A 35 1.79 0.73 -15.96
C GLN A 35 3.07 1.21 -15.27
N ILE A 36 2.98 1.69 -14.03
CA ILE A 36 4.13 2.07 -13.22
C ILE A 36 4.72 0.84 -12.55
N PHE A 37 3.93 0.08 -11.80
CA PHE A 37 4.44 -0.97 -10.91
C PHE A 37 4.86 -2.26 -11.64
N ASP A 38 4.19 -2.64 -12.73
CA ASP A 38 4.51 -3.82 -13.53
C ASP A 38 5.88 -3.72 -14.23
N ASN A 39 6.30 -2.50 -14.56
CA ASN A 39 7.46 -2.25 -15.40
C ASN A 39 8.71 -1.83 -14.61
N LEU A 40 8.59 -1.71 -13.28
CA LEU A 40 9.65 -1.19 -12.43
C LEU A 40 10.42 -2.31 -11.73
N PRO A 41 11.77 -2.27 -11.73
CA PRO A 41 12.57 -3.11 -10.87
C PRO A 41 12.19 -2.94 -9.40
N VAL A 42 12.20 -4.04 -8.63
CA VAL A 42 11.80 -4.11 -7.22
C VAL A 42 12.33 -2.95 -6.35
N LYS A 43 13.63 -2.61 -6.50
CA LYS A 43 14.25 -1.52 -5.72
C LYS A 43 13.65 -0.14 -6.02
N LEU A 44 13.18 0.07 -7.25
CA LEU A 44 12.53 1.32 -7.64
C LEU A 44 11.07 1.33 -7.19
N ASN A 45 10.37 0.19 -7.24
CA ASN A 45 9.03 0.05 -6.66
C ASN A 45 9.02 0.41 -5.18
N GLN A 46 9.98 -0.08 -4.41
CA GLN A 46 10.08 0.28 -2.98
C GLN A 46 10.24 1.79 -2.78
N GLN A 47 11.07 2.46 -3.58
CA GLN A 47 11.26 3.91 -3.49
C GLN A 47 9.99 4.68 -3.87
N VAL A 48 9.25 4.20 -4.88
CA VAL A 48 7.97 4.79 -5.29
C VAL A 48 6.92 4.62 -4.19
N VAL A 49 6.79 3.41 -3.62
CA VAL A 49 5.88 3.15 -2.49
C VAL A 49 6.23 4.05 -1.30
N THR A 50 7.49 4.13 -0.87
CA THR A 50 7.90 5.04 0.21
C THR A 50 7.53 6.49 -0.09
N GLY A 51 7.72 6.94 -1.34
CA GLY A 51 7.34 8.29 -1.76
C GLY A 51 5.83 8.55 -1.69
N ILE A 52 5.02 7.57 -2.09
CA ILE A 52 3.55 7.62 -1.99
C ILE A 52 3.11 7.68 -0.53
N LEU A 53 3.67 6.82 0.34
CA LEU A 53 3.34 6.81 1.77
C LEU A 53 3.65 8.17 2.42
N ALA A 54 4.81 8.76 2.09
CA ALA A 54 5.18 10.08 2.56
C ALA A 54 4.23 11.18 2.04
N ALA A 55 3.78 11.08 0.79
CA ALA A 55 2.84 12.04 0.20
C ALA A 55 1.44 11.97 0.85
N PHE A 56 1.05 10.80 1.38
CA PHE A 56 -0.29 10.57 1.95
C PHE A 56 -0.35 10.54 3.48
N GLN A 57 0.68 10.99 4.19
CA GLN A 57 0.72 10.96 5.66
C GLN A 57 -0.49 11.64 6.34
N GLY A 58 -1.23 12.51 5.64
CA GLY A 58 -2.49 13.11 6.11
C GLY A 58 -3.73 12.76 5.28
N ASP A 59 -3.61 12.00 4.19
CA ASP A 59 -4.72 11.60 3.31
C ASP A 59 -5.03 10.12 3.51
N ILE A 60 -5.70 9.83 4.62
CA ILE A 60 -6.07 8.47 5.02
C ILE A 60 -6.93 7.79 3.96
N ASP A 61 -7.82 8.54 3.30
CA ASP A 61 -8.74 7.96 2.32
C ASP A 61 -7.97 7.45 1.09
N THR A 62 -7.12 8.29 0.51
CA THR A 62 -6.29 7.90 -0.64
C THR A 62 -5.28 6.83 -0.25
N LEU A 63 -4.67 6.91 0.94
CA LEU A 63 -3.74 5.89 1.43
C LEU A 63 -4.41 4.53 1.62
N SER A 64 -5.62 4.52 2.19
CA SER A 64 -6.38 3.29 2.38
C SER A 64 -6.81 2.67 1.05
N TRP A 65 -7.20 3.49 0.07
CA TRP A 65 -7.47 3.03 -1.29
C TRP A 65 -6.23 2.42 -1.93
N PHE A 66 -5.06 3.05 -1.77
CA PHE A 66 -3.79 2.53 -2.27
C PHE A 66 -3.43 1.18 -1.64
N CYS A 67 -3.67 0.99 -0.33
CA CYS A 67 -3.52 -0.33 0.30
C CYS A 67 -4.46 -1.38 -0.32
N GLY A 68 -5.69 -0.99 -0.66
CA GLY A 68 -6.62 -1.84 -1.40
C GLY A 68 -6.11 -2.22 -2.79
N TYR A 69 -5.57 -1.24 -3.53
CA TYR A 69 -4.93 -1.46 -4.83
C TYR A 69 -3.77 -2.45 -4.75
N MET A 70 -2.83 -2.25 -3.83
CA MET A 70 -1.64 -3.11 -3.68
C MET A 70 -1.98 -4.57 -3.34
N ALA A 71 -3.12 -4.81 -2.70
CA ALA A 71 -3.60 -6.17 -2.46
C ALA A 71 -4.51 -6.72 -3.59
N SER A 72 -4.98 -5.86 -4.49
CA SER A 72 -5.82 -6.27 -5.61
C SER A 72 -5.03 -6.93 -6.75
N GLU A 73 -3.71 -6.77 -6.80
CA GLU A 73 -2.86 -7.27 -7.89
C GLU A 73 -2.71 -8.80 -7.98
N ILE A 74 -3.33 -9.58 -7.07
CA ILE A 74 -3.46 -11.05 -7.23
C ILE A 74 -4.92 -11.53 -7.19
N ASN A 75 -5.89 -10.62 -7.32
CA ASN A 75 -7.29 -11.01 -7.34
C ASN A 75 -7.85 -11.10 -8.76
N ARG A 76 -8.67 -12.14 -8.97
CA ARG A 76 -9.33 -12.46 -10.24
C ARG A 76 -10.10 -11.25 -10.76
N SER A 77 -10.26 -11.18 -12.08
CA SER A 77 -10.97 -10.12 -12.82
C SER A 77 -12.37 -9.76 -12.28
N GLU A 78 -12.99 -10.62 -11.47
CA GLU A 78 -14.26 -10.37 -10.76
C GLU A 78 -14.15 -9.37 -9.58
N ASP A 79 -12.96 -9.13 -9.04
CA ASP A 79 -12.71 -8.18 -7.94
C ASP A 79 -12.58 -6.73 -8.42
N ASN A 80 -12.25 -6.53 -9.70
CA ASN A 80 -12.15 -5.22 -10.34
C ASN A 80 -13.52 -4.53 -10.56
N GLN A 81 -14.63 -5.18 -10.17
CA GLN A 81 -15.99 -4.62 -10.25
C GLN A 81 -16.69 -4.48 -8.88
N LYS A 82 -15.98 -4.52 -7.75
CA LYS A 82 -16.65 -4.69 -6.44
C LYS A 82 -17.05 -3.38 -5.73
N PRO A 83 -18.26 -3.31 -5.11
CA PRO A 83 -18.70 -2.15 -4.34
C PRO A 83 -18.01 -1.92 -2.99
N HIS A 84 -17.11 -2.80 -2.53
CA HIS A 84 -16.44 -2.66 -1.25
C HIS A 84 -15.04 -3.23 -1.36
N HIS A 85 -14.01 -2.39 -1.32
CA HIS A 85 -12.61 -2.79 -1.16
C HIS A 85 -12.37 -3.00 0.34
N PRO A 86 -12.61 -4.19 0.91
CA PRO A 86 -12.70 -4.30 2.36
C PRO A 86 -11.30 -4.22 2.98
N ILE A 87 -10.23 -4.46 2.20
CA ILE A 87 -8.85 -4.14 2.57
C ILE A 87 -8.67 -2.62 2.70
N ALA A 88 -9.26 -1.81 1.82
CA ALA A 88 -9.19 -0.36 1.95
C ALA A 88 -9.94 0.09 3.22
N GLU A 89 -11.14 -0.42 3.48
CA GLU A 89 -11.91 -0.10 4.69
C GLU A 89 -11.19 -0.51 5.98
N LEU A 90 -10.56 -1.69 6.00
CA LEU A 90 -9.75 -2.10 7.14
C LEU A 90 -8.45 -1.32 7.26
N SER A 91 -7.76 -1.07 6.15
CA SER A 91 -6.55 -0.24 6.15
C SER A 91 -6.90 1.14 6.70
N LYS A 92 -8.03 1.72 6.29
CA LYS A 92 -8.55 2.97 6.86
C LYS A 92 -8.77 2.86 8.36
N THR A 93 -9.36 1.76 8.84
CA THR A 93 -9.59 1.51 10.27
C THR A 93 -8.27 1.43 11.05
N LEU A 94 -7.28 0.67 10.54
CA LEU A 94 -5.96 0.52 11.14
C LEU A 94 -5.17 1.83 11.13
N ILE A 95 -5.15 2.55 10.00
CA ILE A 95 -4.48 3.85 9.84
C ILE A 95 -5.10 4.89 10.78
N THR A 96 -6.42 4.95 10.86
CA THR A 96 -7.13 5.85 11.79
C THR A 96 -6.80 5.53 13.24
N SER A 97 -6.48 4.27 13.53
CA SER A 97 -6.06 3.80 14.86
C SER A 97 -4.56 3.97 15.11
N GLY A 98 -3.83 4.61 14.18
CA GLY A 98 -2.42 4.96 14.32
C GLY A 98 -1.44 3.92 13.79
N MET A 99 -1.90 2.90 13.06
CA MET A 99 -1.04 1.90 12.41
C MET A 99 -0.52 2.41 11.07
N GLU A 100 0.75 2.18 10.78
CA GLU A 100 1.39 2.60 9.53
C GLU A 100 1.40 1.47 8.49
N PRO A 101 0.93 1.72 7.25
CA PRO A 101 1.01 0.73 6.18
C PRO A 101 2.45 0.35 5.86
N PHE A 102 2.66 -0.92 5.53
CA PHE A 102 3.95 -1.56 5.22
C PHE A 102 5.00 -1.50 6.35
N THR A 103 4.62 -1.00 7.53
CA THR A 103 5.45 -0.94 8.74
C THR A 103 4.82 -1.72 9.87
N ASP A 104 3.57 -1.40 10.22
CA ASP A 104 2.83 -2.08 11.28
C ASP A 104 1.88 -3.15 10.76
N PHE A 105 1.40 -2.98 9.53
CA PHE A 105 0.59 -3.98 8.83
C PHE A 105 0.87 -3.93 7.33
N MET A 106 0.59 -5.03 6.63
CA MET A 106 0.74 -5.12 5.18
C MET A 106 -0.57 -5.64 4.56
N PRO A 107 -1.11 -4.92 3.55
CA PRO A 107 -2.21 -5.46 2.76
C PRO A 107 -1.69 -6.67 1.96
N TYR A 108 -2.38 -7.80 2.05
CA TYR A 108 -2.00 -9.06 1.40
C TYR A 108 -3.11 -9.55 0.46
N PRO A 109 -2.75 -10.10 -0.71
CA PRO A 109 -3.73 -10.53 -1.69
C PRO A 109 -4.67 -11.65 -1.21
N GLY A 110 -5.85 -11.72 -1.84
CA GLY A 110 -6.90 -12.65 -1.41
C GLY A 110 -7.60 -12.21 -0.13
N CYS A 111 -7.81 -10.90 0.03
CA CYS A 111 -8.57 -10.37 1.17
C CYS A 111 -7.87 -10.71 2.50
N ARG A 112 -6.63 -10.29 2.72
CA ARG A 112 -5.92 -10.54 3.99
C ARG A 112 -5.13 -9.31 4.44
N ILE A 113 -4.98 -9.17 5.75
CA ILE A 113 -4.02 -8.23 6.33
C ILE A 113 -3.05 -9.03 7.19
N VAL A 114 -1.77 -8.78 6.97
CA VAL A 114 -0.69 -9.31 7.81
C VAL A 114 -0.33 -8.24 8.81
N ILE A 115 -0.41 -8.56 10.10
CA ILE A 115 0.07 -7.67 11.16
C ILE A 115 1.57 -7.92 11.31
N LEU A 116 2.35 -6.85 11.10
CA LEU A 116 3.82 -6.87 11.21
C LEU A 116 4.28 -6.42 12.60
N ASN A 117 3.49 -5.55 13.25
CA ASN A 117 3.73 -5.05 14.60
C ASN A 117 2.59 -5.48 15.53
N SER A 118 2.68 -6.72 16.02
CA SER A 118 1.66 -7.31 16.90
C SER A 118 1.49 -6.54 18.20
N GLU A 119 2.59 -6.07 18.81
CA GLU A 119 2.53 -5.30 20.06
C GLU A 119 1.68 -4.03 19.90
N LYS A 120 1.89 -3.30 18.80
CA LYS A 120 1.10 -2.09 18.52
C LYS A 120 -0.35 -2.44 18.20
N PHE A 121 -0.60 -3.52 17.47
CA PHE A 121 -1.96 -3.98 17.18
C PHE A 121 -2.72 -4.40 18.46
N GLU A 122 -2.09 -5.15 19.36
CA GLU A 122 -2.65 -5.57 20.65
C GLU A 122 -2.95 -4.38 21.58
N SER A 123 -2.24 -3.26 21.40
CA SER A 123 -2.48 -2.02 22.14
C SER A 123 -3.69 -1.21 21.64
N LEU A 124 -4.25 -1.56 20.47
CA LEU A 124 -5.43 -0.88 19.90
C LEU A 124 -6.69 -1.17 20.70
N PRO A 125 -7.74 -0.33 20.61
CA PRO A 125 -9.03 -0.63 21.23
C PRO A 125 -9.60 -1.99 20.79
N GLN A 126 -10.23 -2.72 21.72
CA GLN A 126 -10.79 -4.05 21.45
C GLN A 126 -11.80 -4.05 20.29
N GLU A 127 -12.56 -2.97 20.13
CA GLU A 127 -13.50 -2.80 19.02
C GLU A 127 -12.79 -2.80 17.66
N VAL A 128 -11.61 -2.16 17.59
CA VAL A 128 -10.79 -2.12 16.37
C VAL A 128 -10.21 -3.50 16.08
N GLN A 129 -9.68 -4.18 17.10
CA GLN A 129 -9.15 -5.54 16.94
C GLN A 129 -10.26 -6.50 16.46
N ALA A 130 -11.45 -6.41 17.04
CA ALA A 130 -12.60 -7.25 16.68
C ALA A 130 -13.06 -7.01 15.24
N VAL A 131 -13.12 -5.75 14.77
CA VAL A 131 -13.48 -5.44 13.38
C VAL A 131 -12.47 -6.05 12.40
N VAL A 132 -11.17 -5.95 12.69
CA VAL A 132 -10.12 -6.50 11.82
C VAL A 132 -10.16 -8.03 11.79
N GLN A 133 -10.38 -8.67 12.95
CA GLN A 133 -10.46 -10.13 13.09
C GLN A 133 -11.76 -10.72 12.51
N GLN A 134 -12.87 -9.99 12.58
CA GLN A 134 -14.17 -10.47 12.10
C GLN A 134 -14.27 -10.44 10.58
N VAL A 135 -13.66 -9.42 9.95
CA VAL A 135 -13.81 -9.20 8.50
C VAL A 135 -12.79 -10.03 7.70
N PHE A 136 -11.66 -10.44 8.30
CA PHE A 136 -10.59 -11.12 7.57
C PHE A 136 -9.78 -12.14 8.39
N ASP A 137 -9.20 -13.12 7.69
CA ASP A 137 -8.18 -14.02 8.25
C ASP A 137 -6.90 -13.22 8.51
N ILE A 138 -6.72 -12.72 9.74
CA ILE A 138 -5.46 -12.12 10.17
C ILE A 138 -4.41 -13.20 10.26
N ARG A 139 -3.30 -13.02 9.53
CA ARG A 139 -2.07 -13.78 9.79
C ARG A 139 -1.13 -12.91 10.60
N GLU A 140 -0.95 -13.30 11.85
CA GLU A 140 0.20 -12.84 12.63
C GLU A 140 1.44 -13.51 12.07
N SER A 141 2.47 -12.71 11.81
CA SER A 141 3.77 -13.20 11.37
C SER A 141 4.83 -12.66 12.33
N SER A 142 5.83 -13.46 12.68
CA SER A 142 7.02 -12.91 13.34
C SER A 142 7.64 -11.83 12.45
N PRO A 143 8.37 -10.84 12.99
CA PRO A 143 9.06 -9.83 12.18
C PRO A 143 9.92 -10.42 11.04
N GLU A 144 10.52 -11.60 11.28
CA GLU A 144 11.32 -12.34 10.29
C GLU A 144 10.45 -13.05 9.24
N GLU A 145 9.27 -13.55 9.60
CA GLU A 145 8.28 -14.05 8.65
C GLU A 145 7.65 -12.91 7.84
N ALA A 146 7.33 -11.78 8.46
CA ALA A 146 6.88 -10.56 7.80
C ALA A 146 7.87 -10.11 6.72
N HIS A 147 9.16 -10.04 7.05
CA HIS A 147 10.21 -9.73 6.08
C HIS A 147 10.33 -10.80 4.98
N ARG A 148 10.19 -12.09 5.30
CA ARG A 148 10.21 -13.16 4.29
C ARG A 148 8.98 -13.12 3.38
N VAL A 149 7.79 -12.88 3.90
CA VAL A 149 6.55 -12.76 3.14
C VAL A 149 6.57 -11.52 2.26
N ASN A 150 7.05 -10.38 2.79
CA ASN A 150 7.26 -9.17 2.00
C ASN A 150 8.25 -9.46 0.86
N ASN A 151 9.40 -10.07 1.15
CA ASN A 151 10.38 -10.45 0.13
C ASN A 151 9.85 -11.48 -0.88
N ALA A 152 9.00 -12.43 -0.45
CA ALA A 152 8.43 -13.46 -1.32
C ALA A 152 7.34 -12.90 -2.25
N LEU A 153 6.47 -12.01 -1.76
CA LEU A 153 5.51 -11.28 -2.60
C LEU A 153 6.23 -10.37 -3.60
N LEU A 154 7.28 -9.67 -3.16
CA LEU A 154 8.14 -8.88 -4.04
C LEU A 154 8.84 -9.76 -5.10
N GLN A 155 9.02 -11.05 -4.84
CA GLN A 155 9.50 -12.02 -5.82
C GLN A 155 8.38 -12.58 -6.71
N GLU A 156 7.13 -12.71 -6.23
CA GLU A 156 5.98 -13.13 -7.06
C GLU A 156 5.51 -12.03 -8.01
N LEU A 157 5.72 -10.76 -7.68
CA LEU A 157 5.59 -9.62 -8.61
C LEU A 157 6.64 -9.64 -9.74
N VAL A 158 7.56 -10.63 -9.75
CA VAL A 158 8.38 -10.94 -10.91
C VAL A 158 7.59 -11.90 -11.78
N VAL A 159 6.83 -11.36 -12.73
CA VAL A 159 6.48 -12.14 -13.93
C VAL A 159 7.82 -12.49 -14.58
N GLN A 160 8.24 -13.74 -14.46
CA GLN A 160 9.34 -14.27 -15.26
C GLN A 160 8.91 -14.21 -16.73
N GLU A 161 9.74 -13.57 -17.56
CA GLU A 161 9.65 -13.63 -19.03
C GLU A 161 9.52 -15.07 -19.55
#